data_AF-A0AAN5YG48-F1
#
_entry.id   AF-A0AAN5YG48-F1
#
_cell.length_a   1.000
_cell.length_b   1.000
_cell.length_c   1.000
_cell.angle_alpha   90.00
_cell.angle_beta   90.00
_cell.angle_gamma   90.00
#
_symmetry.space_group_name_H-M   'P 1'
#
loop_
_entity.id
_entity.type
_entity.pdbx_description
1 polymer ?
#
loop_
_entity_poly.entity_id
_entity_poly.type
_entity_poly.pdbx_seq_one_letter_code
_entity_poly.pdbx_strand_id
1 'polypeptide(L)'
;MANTTQPSAPGADEIMRQAVQRFRTKMESSNWQFLQDRIDEIEAMNLPTEEEKLEKMRPYWRTNLGIKGETSWNHCVPVGPARQSREERNVTRLADVKTQYHQYMDGVQPPTLVSEEWRQMYLETVQSVCNEAAFRDEEDEEFEIPLCHELGSFIKYADGVQDPDFRRSGIAPFGPVFVSETTDYAFKDHPAVLALPPPDINEGREALKDYLQYFLCDENFVGGIVDEDLEVRVGFRTGTGCRCGHDKWHSAYLYCRRFVEDSDPSHKDWAWRVVVFHADGENPTMLNGRYPRFDSIPEFLEWYSSWLEHADLDQIRKDVMKPEYDSDEDW
;
A
#
# COMPACT_ATOMS: atom_id res chain seq x y z
N MET A 1 -27.04 -25.02 -12.56
CA MET A 1 -27.30 -24.61 -11.17
C MET A 1 -27.12 -23.11 -11.12
N ALA A 2 -28.02 -22.37 -10.48
CA ALA A 2 -28.03 -20.91 -10.53
C ALA A 2 -26.89 -20.36 -9.65
N ASN A 3 -25.97 -19.60 -10.25
CA ASN A 3 -25.01 -18.78 -9.51
C ASN A 3 -25.78 -17.67 -8.80
N THR A 4 -26.03 -17.85 -7.51
CA THR A 4 -26.45 -16.77 -6.63
C THR A 4 -25.23 -15.93 -6.29
N THR A 5 -24.97 -14.90 -7.10
CA THR A 5 -24.18 -13.75 -6.69
C THR A 5 -24.88 -13.13 -5.48
N GLN A 6 -24.42 -13.40 -4.26
CA GLN A 6 -24.87 -12.61 -3.12
C GLN A 6 -24.28 -11.20 -3.29
N PRO A 7 -25.12 -10.16 -3.44
CA PRO A 7 -24.63 -8.79 -3.36
C PRO A 7 -23.98 -8.60 -1.99
N SER A 8 -22.89 -7.84 -1.92
CA SER A 8 -22.40 -7.37 -0.63
C SER A 8 -23.57 -6.74 0.13
N ALA A 9 -23.77 -7.14 1.38
CA ALA A 9 -24.85 -6.59 2.20
C ALA A 9 -24.73 -5.06 2.17
N PRO A 10 -25.81 -4.28 1.96
CA PRO A 10 -25.74 -2.83 1.82
C PRO A 10 -24.99 -2.11 2.96
N GLY A 11 -24.91 -2.75 4.14
CA GLY A 11 -24.10 -2.27 5.25
C GLY A 11 -22.59 -2.43 5.06
N ALA A 12 -22.11 -3.50 4.43
CA ALA A 12 -20.67 -3.75 4.26
C ALA A 12 -20.01 -2.74 3.31
N ASP A 13 -20.68 -2.40 2.22
CA ASP A 13 -20.19 -1.42 1.25
C ASP A 13 -20.11 0.00 1.86
N GLU A 14 -21.14 0.39 2.62
CA GLU A 14 -21.15 1.65 3.35
C GLU A 14 -20.11 1.69 4.49
N ILE A 15 -19.89 0.57 5.19
CA ILE A 15 -18.82 0.46 6.19
C ILE A 15 -17.46 0.66 5.53
N MET A 16 -17.20 0.03 4.39
CA MET A 16 -15.95 0.18 3.65
C MET A 16 -15.75 1.63 3.18
N ARG A 17 -16.79 2.25 2.62
CA ARG A 17 -16.76 3.66 2.20
C ARG A 17 -16.38 4.58 3.37
N GLN A 18 -17.00 4.37 4.54
CA GLN A 18 -16.68 5.14 5.74
C GLN A 18 -15.26 4.87 6.25
N ALA A 19 -14.78 3.62 6.19
CA ALA A 19 -13.44 3.25 6.61
C ALA A 19 -12.38 3.94 5.73
N VAL A 20 -12.53 3.89 4.40
CA VAL A 20 -11.65 4.60 3.46
C VAL A 20 -11.69 6.11 3.70
N GLN A 21 -12.85 6.70 3.97
CA GLN A 21 -12.93 8.13 4.24
C GLN A 21 -12.27 8.53 5.57
N ARG A 22 -12.46 7.75 6.64
CA ARG A 22 -11.76 7.96 7.91
C ARG A 22 -10.25 7.82 7.75
N PHE A 23 -9.82 6.79 7.02
CA PHE A 23 -8.43 6.57 6.67
C PHE A 23 -7.82 7.80 6.00
N ARG A 24 -8.45 8.32 4.94
CA ARG A 24 -7.97 9.53 4.22
C ARG A 24 -7.76 10.70 5.15
N THR A 25 -8.79 11.04 5.93
CA THR A 25 -8.74 12.19 6.84
C THR A 25 -7.69 12.00 7.92
N LYS A 26 -7.60 10.80 8.53
CA LYS A 26 -6.64 10.51 9.59
C LYS A 26 -5.21 10.51 9.06
N MET A 27 -4.95 9.80 7.96
CA MET A 27 -3.65 9.74 7.31
C MET A 27 -3.15 11.13 6.88
N GLU A 28 -4.00 11.92 6.21
CA GLU A 28 -3.66 13.29 5.82
C GLU A 28 -3.34 14.17 7.04
N SER A 29 -4.17 14.11 8.08
CA SER A 29 -3.95 14.89 9.30
C SER A 29 -2.65 14.49 10.01
N SER A 30 -2.37 13.19 10.13
CA SER A 30 -1.14 12.68 10.73
C SER A 30 0.10 13.08 9.94
N ASN A 31 0.04 12.99 8.61
CA ASN A 31 1.13 13.40 7.73
C ASN A 31 1.41 14.91 7.83
N TRP A 32 0.36 15.74 7.79
CA TRP A 32 0.53 17.19 7.94
C TRP A 32 0.99 17.60 9.32
N GLN A 33 0.48 16.96 10.38
CA GLN A 33 0.95 17.23 11.74
C GLN A 33 2.44 16.93 11.87
N PHE A 34 2.89 15.75 11.39
CA PHE A 34 4.30 15.39 11.43
C PHE A 34 5.18 16.38 10.67
N LEU A 35 4.78 16.77 9.45
CA LEU A 35 5.52 17.74 8.64
C LEU A 35 5.56 19.11 9.32
N GLN A 36 4.47 19.55 9.92
CA GLN A 36 4.40 20.80 10.66
C GLN A 36 5.33 20.78 11.88
N ASP A 37 5.37 19.68 12.63
CA ASP A 37 6.31 19.51 13.76
C ASP A 37 7.77 19.61 13.29
N ARG A 38 8.10 19.00 12.15
CA ARG A 38 9.46 19.09 11.56
C ARG A 38 9.79 20.49 11.09
N ILE A 39 8.84 21.20 10.49
CA ILE A 39 9.03 22.61 10.09
C ILE A 39 9.30 23.47 11.32
N ASP A 40 8.53 23.31 12.39
CA ASP A 40 8.68 24.11 13.61
C ASP A 40 10.01 23.81 14.32
N GLU A 41 10.46 22.55 14.32
CA GLU A 41 11.80 22.18 14.80
C GLU A 41 12.91 22.84 14.00
N ILE A 42 12.81 22.88 12.67
CA ILE A 42 13.82 23.51 11.79
C ILE A 42 13.82 25.03 11.98
N GLU A 43 12.65 25.66 12.09
CA GLU A 43 12.56 27.10 12.40
C GLU A 43 13.22 27.44 13.74
N ALA A 44 13.06 26.58 14.76
CA ALA A 44 13.69 26.76 16.06
C ALA A 44 15.23 26.67 16.04
N MET A 45 15.83 26.11 14.97
CA MET A 45 17.28 26.07 14.79
C MET A 45 17.88 27.45 14.44
N ASN A 46 17.06 28.45 14.09
CA ASN A 46 17.50 29.80 13.71
C ASN A 46 18.55 29.81 12.58
N LEU A 47 18.37 28.94 11.58
CA LEU A 47 19.27 28.86 10.42
C LEU A 47 19.24 30.17 9.61
N PRO A 48 20.40 30.66 9.12
CA PRO A 48 20.49 31.99 8.52
C PRO A 48 19.85 32.10 7.13
N THR A 49 19.69 31.01 6.40
CA THR A 49 19.10 31.01 5.05
C THR A 49 17.97 30.00 4.88
N GLU A 50 17.06 30.27 3.93
CA GLU A 50 16.01 29.31 3.57
C GLU A 50 16.58 28.05 2.91
N GLU A 51 17.71 28.13 2.22
CA GLU A 51 18.35 26.96 1.62
C GLU A 51 18.83 25.97 2.70
N GLU A 52 19.45 26.45 3.79
CA GLU A 52 19.84 25.59 4.92
C GLU A 52 18.61 24.96 5.61
N LYS A 53 17.50 25.70 5.70
CA LYS A 53 16.25 25.15 6.23
C LYS A 53 15.69 24.04 5.32
N LEU A 54 15.67 24.26 4.01
CA LEU A 54 15.24 23.26 3.04
C LEU A 54 16.18 22.04 3.06
N GLU A 55 17.48 22.23 3.23
CA GLU A 55 18.45 21.13 3.40
C GLU A 55 18.11 20.25 4.61
N LYS A 56 17.66 20.83 5.73
CA LYS A 56 17.17 20.06 6.89
C LYS A 56 15.82 19.37 6.65
N MET A 57 14.98 19.91 5.76
CA MET A 57 13.66 19.34 5.47
C MET A 57 13.72 18.19 4.45
N ARG A 58 14.64 18.25 3.48
CA ARG A 58 14.80 17.25 2.40
C ARG A 58 14.86 15.80 2.89
N PRO A 59 15.58 15.45 3.97
CA PRO A 59 15.61 14.07 4.46
C PRO A 59 14.23 13.50 4.82
N TYR A 60 13.32 14.33 5.35
CA TYR A 60 11.95 13.93 5.68
C TYR A 60 11.06 13.84 4.44
N TRP A 61 11.18 14.79 3.51
CA TRP A 61 10.32 14.84 2.32
C TRP A 61 10.73 13.81 1.24
N ARG A 62 11.97 13.29 1.28
CA ARG A 62 12.50 12.22 0.40
C ARG A 62 12.53 12.59 -1.08
N THR A 63 12.61 13.89 -1.41
CA THR A 63 12.72 14.36 -2.80
C THR A 63 13.64 15.57 -2.98
N ASN A 64 13.74 15.99 -4.23
CA ASN A 64 14.44 17.17 -4.74
C ASN A 64 13.77 18.49 -4.35
N LEU A 65 13.32 18.62 -3.09
CA LEU A 65 12.66 19.83 -2.58
C LEU A 65 13.55 21.07 -2.78
N GLY A 66 13.10 22.00 -3.63
CA GLY A 66 13.84 23.20 -4.05
C GLY A 66 15.05 22.96 -4.96
N ILE A 67 15.39 21.70 -5.29
CA ILE A 67 16.51 21.37 -6.16
C ILE A 67 16.10 21.56 -7.62
N LYS A 68 16.77 22.49 -8.31
CA LYS A 68 16.50 22.78 -9.72
C LYS A 68 17.07 21.68 -10.63
N GLY A 69 16.37 21.41 -11.73
CA GLY A 69 16.79 20.46 -12.74
C GLY A 69 15.67 20.16 -13.73
N GLU A 70 16.01 19.49 -14.84
CA GLU A 70 15.05 18.93 -15.77
C GLU A 70 14.74 17.47 -15.39
N THR A 71 13.49 17.06 -15.59
CA THR A 71 13.08 15.65 -15.49
C THR A 71 12.70 15.21 -16.89
N SER A 72 13.34 14.16 -17.38
CA SER A 72 12.89 13.45 -18.56
C SER A 72 11.70 12.57 -18.19
N TRP A 73 10.48 13.03 -18.50
CA TRP A 73 9.28 12.22 -18.37
C TRP A 73 8.93 11.56 -19.70
N ASN A 74 8.52 10.30 -19.67
CA ASN A 74 7.90 9.69 -20.84
C ASN A 74 6.47 10.22 -21.01
N HIS A 75 5.89 10.04 -22.20
CA HIS A 75 4.55 10.55 -22.51
C HIS A 75 3.43 9.84 -21.72
N CYS A 76 3.72 8.68 -21.14
CA CYS A 76 2.77 7.84 -20.40
C CYS A 76 2.96 7.97 -18.88
N VAL A 77 3.64 9.02 -18.39
CA VAL A 77 3.80 9.22 -16.95
C VAL A 77 2.45 9.56 -16.32
N PRO A 78 2.11 9.01 -15.13
CA PRO A 78 0.91 9.42 -14.42
C PRO A 78 0.94 10.89 -13.99
N VAL A 79 -0.23 11.53 -13.87
CA VAL A 79 -0.36 12.95 -13.45
C VAL A 79 0.27 13.21 -12.08
N GLY A 80 0.05 12.32 -11.11
CA GLY A 80 0.49 12.49 -9.72
C GLY A 80 1.99 12.75 -9.56
N PRO A 81 2.87 11.82 -9.98
CA PRO A 81 4.32 11.98 -9.90
C PRO A 81 4.84 13.19 -10.67
N ALA A 82 4.30 13.45 -11.87
CA ALA A 82 4.71 14.59 -12.70
C ALA A 82 4.36 15.92 -12.03
N ARG A 83 3.15 16.04 -11.46
CA ARG A 83 2.71 17.21 -10.69
C ARG A 83 3.57 17.41 -9.45
N GLN A 84 3.74 16.36 -8.65
CA GLN A 84 4.53 16.40 -7.42
C GLN A 84 5.96 16.87 -7.69
N SER A 85 6.66 16.24 -8.63
CA SER A 85 8.02 16.64 -8.98
C SER A 85 8.12 18.10 -9.45
N ARG A 86 7.14 18.60 -10.22
CA ARG A 86 7.12 19.99 -10.66
C ARG A 86 6.96 20.96 -9.50
N GLU A 87 6.02 20.67 -8.58
CA GLU A 87 5.72 21.56 -7.47
C GLU A 87 6.86 21.57 -6.44
N GLU A 88 7.44 20.41 -6.11
CA GLU A 88 8.56 20.30 -5.16
C GLU A 88 9.79 21.11 -5.60
N ARG A 89 10.06 21.17 -6.91
CA ARG A 89 11.17 21.98 -7.47
C ARG A 89 10.91 23.48 -7.40
N ASN A 90 9.65 23.88 -7.27
CA ASN A 90 9.25 25.29 -7.16
C ASN A 90 9.24 25.79 -5.71
N VAL A 91 9.41 24.90 -4.73
CA VAL A 91 9.61 25.29 -3.33
C VAL A 91 10.86 26.16 -3.21
N THR A 92 10.72 27.30 -2.55
CA THR A 92 11.84 28.25 -2.33
C THR A 92 12.04 28.58 -0.86
N ARG A 93 11.04 28.31 -0.02
CA ARG A 93 11.04 28.60 1.40
C ARG A 93 10.49 27.42 2.18
N LEU A 94 10.95 27.23 3.41
CA LEU A 94 10.44 26.17 4.29
C LEU A 94 8.92 26.30 4.51
N ALA A 95 8.42 27.54 4.56
CA ALA A 95 6.99 27.81 4.71
C ALA A 95 6.13 27.28 3.55
N ASP A 96 6.69 27.13 2.34
CA ASP A 96 5.96 26.64 1.17
C ASP A 96 5.60 25.14 1.31
N VAL A 97 6.37 24.41 2.13
CA VAL A 97 6.20 22.96 2.34
C VAL A 97 4.85 22.65 2.99
N LYS A 98 4.29 23.56 3.78
CA LYS A 98 3.00 23.39 4.49
C LYS A 98 1.79 23.19 3.58
N THR A 99 1.92 23.54 2.31
CA THR A 99 0.86 23.41 1.31
C THR A 99 1.32 22.62 0.09
N GLN A 100 2.47 21.97 0.18
CA GLN A 100 3.09 21.26 -0.92
C GLN A 100 2.28 20.01 -1.26
N TYR A 101 1.96 19.82 -2.55
CA TYR A 101 1.29 18.62 -3.02
C TYR A 101 2.20 17.39 -2.88
N HIS A 102 1.64 16.33 -2.31
CA HIS A 102 2.19 14.98 -2.33
C HIS A 102 1.09 14.01 -2.77
N GLN A 103 1.36 13.15 -3.76
CA GLN A 103 0.31 12.33 -4.36
C GLN A 103 -0.32 11.32 -3.40
N TYR A 104 0.41 10.95 -2.34
CA TYR A 104 -0.04 10.03 -1.30
C TYR A 104 -0.31 10.72 0.04
N MET A 105 -0.54 12.04 0.07
CA MET A 105 -0.71 12.78 1.33
C MET A 105 -1.84 12.20 2.22
N ASP A 106 -2.96 11.82 1.62
CA ASP A 106 -4.06 11.12 2.32
C ASP A 106 -3.97 9.59 2.25
N GLY A 107 -2.86 9.10 1.69
CA GLY A 107 -2.50 7.71 1.56
C GLY A 107 -3.38 6.85 0.67
N VAL A 108 -4.38 7.38 -0.04
CA VAL A 108 -5.26 6.54 -0.89
C VAL A 108 -4.83 6.60 -2.35
N GLN A 109 -4.69 5.43 -2.96
CA GLN A 109 -4.58 5.30 -4.40
C GLN A 109 -5.99 5.30 -5.02
N PRO A 110 -6.31 6.24 -5.94
CA PRO A 110 -7.63 6.34 -6.54
C PRO A 110 -8.06 5.05 -7.26
N PRO A 111 -9.35 4.70 -7.27
CA PRO A 111 -9.81 3.49 -7.94
C PRO A 111 -9.69 3.62 -9.45
N THR A 112 -9.07 2.64 -10.11
CA THR A 112 -8.96 2.60 -11.58
C THR A 112 -9.95 1.63 -12.22
N LEU A 113 -10.51 0.68 -11.45
CA LEU A 113 -11.57 -0.25 -11.86
C LEU A 113 -12.96 0.37 -11.62
N VAL A 114 -13.39 1.22 -12.54
CA VAL A 114 -14.56 2.12 -12.39
C VAL A 114 -15.87 1.42 -12.68
N SER A 115 -15.91 0.52 -13.65
CA SER A 115 -17.12 -0.24 -14.01
C SER A 115 -17.28 -1.51 -13.16
N GLU A 116 -18.52 -1.95 -13.01
CA GLU A 116 -18.82 -3.20 -12.30
C GLU A 116 -18.28 -4.42 -13.05
N GLU A 117 -18.25 -4.36 -14.37
CA GLU A 117 -17.72 -5.42 -15.23
C GLU A 117 -16.24 -5.68 -14.95
N TRP A 118 -15.43 -4.63 -14.86
CA TRP A 118 -13.99 -4.74 -14.56
C TRP A 118 -13.73 -5.21 -13.13
N ARG A 119 -14.50 -4.74 -12.15
CA ARG A 119 -14.39 -5.23 -10.76
C ARG A 119 -14.78 -6.70 -10.64
N GLN A 120 -15.85 -7.13 -11.31
CA GLN A 120 -16.28 -8.52 -11.31
C GLN A 120 -15.22 -9.41 -11.98
N MET A 121 -14.70 -8.98 -13.14
CA MET A 121 -13.60 -9.68 -13.82
C MET A 121 -12.39 -9.84 -12.89
N TYR A 122 -12.01 -8.76 -12.19
CA TYR A 122 -10.87 -8.79 -11.27
C TYR A 122 -11.08 -9.83 -10.15
N LEU A 123 -12.24 -9.80 -9.47
CA LEU A 123 -12.51 -10.71 -8.35
C LEU A 123 -12.62 -12.18 -8.78
N GLU A 124 -13.28 -12.44 -9.91
CA GLU A 124 -13.37 -13.80 -10.47
C GLU A 124 -11.99 -14.35 -10.85
N THR A 125 -11.12 -13.50 -11.41
CA THR A 125 -9.77 -13.89 -11.79
C THR A 125 -8.90 -14.17 -10.57
N VAL A 126 -8.96 -13.31 -9.55
CA VAL A 126 -8.29 -13.54 -8.26
C VAL A 126 -8.75 -14.86 -7.65
N GLN A 127 -10.05 -15.11 -7.59
CA GLN A 127 -10.60 -16.35 -7.04
C GLN A 127 -10.13 -17.58 -7.82
N SER A 128 -10.15 -17.53 -9.16
CA SER A 128 -9.71 -18.64 -10.02
C SER A 128 -8.25 -18.98 -9.76
N VAL A 129 -7.36 -17.98 -9.84
CA VAL A 129 -5.91 -18.19 -9.64
C VAL A 129 -5.63 -18.68 -8.21
N CYS A 130 -6.32 -18.13 -7.22
CA CYS A 130 -6.15 -18.56 -5.84
C CYS A 130 -6.63 -20.01 -5.61
N ASN A 131 -7.73 -20.43 -6.24
CA ASN A 131 -8.18 -21.82 -6.16
C ASN A 131 -7.21 -22.79 -6.83
N GLU A 132 -6.62 -22.41 -7.96
CA GLU A 132 -5.61 -23.21 -8.65
C GLU A 132 -4.32 -23.34 -7.84
N ALA A 133 -3.93 -22.29 -7.11
CA ALA A 133 -2.70 -22.25 -6.32
C ALA A 133 -2.85 -22.68 -4.85
N ALA A 134 -4.07 -22.96 -4.38
CA ALA A 134 -4.31 -23.25 -2.98
C ALA A 134 -3.60 -24.53 -2.51
N PHE A 135 -2.98 -24.48 -1.34
CA PHE A 135 -2.42 -25.64 -0.65
C PHE A 135 -3.56 -26.57 -0.20
N ARG A 136 -3.53 -27.82 -0.65
CA ARG A 136 -4.56 -28.82 -0.37
C ARG A 136 -3.92 -30.10 0.15
N ASP A 137 -4.47 -30.62 1.22
CA ASP A 137 -4.18 -31.97 1.70
C ASP A 137 -5.11 -32.98 1.03
N GLU A 138 -4.76 -34.28 1.06
CA GLU A 138 -5.53 -35.36 0.44
C GLU A 138 -6.99 -35.46 0.95
N GLU A 139 -7.30 -34.86 2.11
CA GLU A 139 -8.64 -34.82 2.71
C GLU A 139 -9.46 -33.57 2.30
N ASP A 140 -8.86 -32.61 1.59
CA ASP A 140 -9.44 -31.29 1.28
C ASP A 140 -9.77 -31.09 -0.22
N GLU A 141 -9.96 -32.16 -1.00
CA GLU A 141 -10.22 -32.07 -2.45
C GLU A 141 -11.47 -31.22 -2.80
N GLU A 142 -12.42 -31.07 -1.86
CA GLU A 142 -13.66 -30.29 -2.05
C GLU A 142 -13.61 -28.84 -1.52
N PHE A 143 -12.51 -28.39 -0.91
CA PHE A 143 -12.46 -27.04 -0.34
C PHE A 143 -12.22 -25.96 -1.41
N GLU A 144 -13.16 -25.02 -1.52
CA GLU A 144 -13.09 -23.90 -2.47
C GLU A 144 -12.78 -22.58 -1.75
N ILE A 145 -11.78 -21.84 -2.23
CA ILE A 145 -11.47 -20.50 -1.73
C ILE A 145 -12.63 -19.56 -2.10
N PRO A 146 -13.29 -18.92 -1.13
CA PRO A 146 -14.41 -18.05 -1.38
C PRO A 146 -13.96 -16.74 -2.04
N LEU A 147 -14.87 -16.13 -2.81
CA LEU A 147 -14.67 -14.80 -3.37
C LEU A 147 -14.35 -13.79 -2.26
N CYS A 148 -13.37 -12.92 -2.48
CA CYS A 148 -12.96 -11.88 -1.54
C CYS A 148 -13.90 -10.67 -1.58
N HIS A 149 -15.14 -10.82 -1.07
CA HIS A 149 -16.17 -9.75 -1.10
C HIS A 149 -15.74 -8.44 -0.43
N GLU A 150 -14.93 -8.50 0.63
CA GLU A 150 -14.42 -7.30 1.28
C GLU A 150 -13.44 -6.53 0.39
N LEU A 151 -12.52 -7.25 -0.28
CA LEU A 151 -11.64 -6.66 -1.29
C LEU A 151 -12.47 -6.05 -2.43
N GLY A 152 -13.52 -6.75 -2.88
CA GLY A 152 -14.47 -6.23 -3.87
C GLY A 152 -15.16 -4.93 -3.45
N SER A 153 -15.41 -4.74 -2.16
CA SER A 153 -15.95 -3.48 -1.63
C SER A 153 -14.87 -2.41 -1.54
N PHE A 154 -13.63 -2.77 -1.18
CA PHE A 154 -12.50 -1.85 -1.09
C PHE A 154 -12.13 -1.24 -2.45
N ILE A 155 -12.01 -2.06 -3.50
CA ILE A 155 -11.60 -1.62 -4.85
C ILE A 155 -12.59 -0.68 -5.55
N LYS A 156 -13.80 -0.53 -5.02
CA LYS A 156 -14.75 0.52 -5.46
C LYS A 156 -14.30 1.92 -5.05
N TYR A 157 -13.55 2.02 -3.96
CA TYR A 157 -13.20 3.27 -3.29
C TYR A 157 -11.70 3.58 -3.34
N ALA A 158 -10.85 2.56 -3.50
CA ALA A 158 -9.39 2.71 -3.58
C ALA A 158 -8.74 1.50 -4.26
N ASP A 159 -7.72 1.72 -5.10
CA ASP A 159 -6.89 0.64 -5.64
C ASP A 159 -5.88 0.12 -4.61
N GLY A 160 -5.61 0.94 -3.59
CA GLY A 160 -4.66 0.64 -2.55
C GLY A 160 -4.48 1.78 -1.56
N VAL A 161 -3.69 1.52 -0.52
CA VAL A 161 -3.23 2.53 0.42
C VAL A 161 -1.72 2.51 0.57
N GLN A 162 -1.13 3.69 0.76
CA GLN A 162 0.31 3.89 0.80
C GLN A 162 0.65 4.99 1.79
N ASP A 163 1.72 4.77 2.55
CA ASP A 163 2.33 5.82 3.36
C ASP A 163 3.32 6.61 2.48
N PRO A 164 3.28 7.95 2.46
CA PRO A 164 4.37 8.78 1.91
C PRO A 164 5.75 8.43 2.46
N ASP A 165 5.78 7.84 3.65
CA ASP A 165 6.96 7.40 4.38
C ASP A 165 7.89 8.55 4.74
N PHE A 166 7.32 9.69 5.16
CA PHE A 166 8.07 10.83 5.69
C PHE A 166 8.94 10.48 6.91
N ARG A 167 8.63 9.36 7.56
CA ARG A 167 9.36 8.81 8.71
C ARG A 167 10.45 7.78 8.34
N ARG A 168 10.63 7.45 7.06
CA ARG A 168 11.58 6.42 6.56
C ARG A 168 11.48 5.07 7.27
N SER A 169 10.27 4.69 7.64
CA SER A 169 9.95 3.40 8.22
C SER A 169 10.01 2.27 7.19
N GLY A 170 9.85 2.60 5.90
CA GLY A 170 9.80 1.64 4.81
C GLY A 170 8.60 0.70 4.92
N ILE A 171 7.52 1.12 5.57
CA ILE A 171 6.32 0.30 5.75
C ILE A 171 5.69 0.00 4.39
N ALA A 172 5.26 -1.25 4.21
CA ALA A 172 4.71 -1.72 2.95
C ALA A 172 3.36 -1.07 2.62
N PRO A 173 3.14 -0.62 1.38
CA PRO A 173 1.80 -0.24 0.93
C PRO A 173 0.91 -1.49 0.85
N PHE A 174 -0.40 -1.29 0.77
CA PHE A 174 -1.39 -2.33 0.44
C PHE A 174 -2.06 -1.96 -0.87
N GLY A 175 -1.55 -2.44 -1.99
CA GLY A 175 -2.04 -2.19 -3.35
C GLY A 175 -2.44 -3.48 -4.05
N PRO A 176 -3.63 -4.04 -3.77
CA PRO A 176 -4.05 -5.29 -4.39
C PRO A 176 -4.35 -5.16 -5.90
N VAL A 177 -4.65 -3.97 -6.42
CA VAL A 177 -5.05 -3.81 -7.83
C VAL A 177 -3.82 -3.78 -8.76
N PHE A 178 -3.67 -4.81 -9.59
CA PHE A 178 -2.54 -4.97 -10.53
C PHE A 178 -2.83 -4.54 -11.98
N VAL A 179 -4.09 -4.24 -12.28
CA VAL A 179 -4.56 -3.86 -13.62
C VAL A 179 -5.50 -2.68 -13.53
N SER A 180 -5.61 -1.90 -14.60
CA SER A 180 -6.38 -0.66 -14.59
C SER A 180 -7.29 -0.57 -15.82
N GLU A 181 -8.56 -0.20 -15.60
CA GLU A 181 -9.51 0.15 -16.67
C GLU A 181 -9.28 1.58 -17.15
N THR A 182 -8.68 2.43 -16.32
CA THR A 182 -8.44 3.83 -16.63
C THR A 182 -7.02 4.23 -16.24
N THR A 183 -6.40 5.09 -17.05
CA THR A 183 -5.07 5.64 -16.73
C THR A 183 -5.08 7.15 -16.85
N ASP A 184 -4.63 7.83 -15.80
CA ASP A 184 -4.56 9.28 -15.74
C ASP A 184 -3.16 9.80 -16.12
N TYR A 185 -2.91 9.96 -17.42
CA TYR A 185 -1.62 10.41 -17.95
C TYR A 185 -1.43 11.93 -17.82
N ALA A 186 -0.20 12.37 -17.51
CA ALA A 186 0.15 13.79 -17.39
C ALA A 186 0.05 14.55 -18.72
N PHE A 187 0.23 13.85 -19.85
CA PHE A 187 0.25 14.41 -21.20
C PHE A 187 -0.90 13.87 -22.05
N LYS A 188 -2.14 14.01 -21.57
CA LYS A 188 -3.35 13.44 -22.23
C LYS A 188 -3.51 13.83 -23.70
N ASP A 189 -3.10 15.05 -24.04
CA ASP A 189 -3.20 15.59 -25.39
C ASP A 189 -2.05 15.16 -26.31
N HIS A 190 -1.09 14.40 -25.80
CA HIS A 190 0.05 13.94 -26.60
C HIS A 190 -0.41 12.91 -27.64
N PRO A 191 0.02 13.01 -28.92
CA PRO A 191 -0.44 12.10 -29.97
C PRO A 191 -0.25 10.62 -29.65
N ALA A 192 0.84 10.26 -28.96
CA ALA A 192 1.10 8.88 -28.54
C ALA A 192 0.08 8.37 -27.50
N VAL A 193 -0.43 9.25 -26.62
CA VAL A 193 -1.44 8.89 -25.61
C VAL A 193 -2.82 8.80 -26.26
N LEU A 194 -3.16 9.74 -27.15
CA LEU A 194 -4.41 9.72 -27.92
C LEU A 194 -4.53 8.52 -28.86
N ALA A 195 -3.40 7.97 -29.30
CA ALA A 195 -3.35 6.79 -30.16
C ALA A 195 -3.47 5.46 -29.40
N LEU A 196 -3.50 5.47 -28.05
CA LEU A 196 -3.67 4.25 -27.28
C LEU A 196 -5.07 3.67 -27.50
N PRO A 197 -5.18 2.35 -27.73
CA PRO A 197 -6.49 1.71 -27.80
C PRO A 197 -7.21 1.84 -26.44
N PRO A 198 -8.55 1.82 -26.44
CA PRO A 198 -9.28 1.67 -25.19
C PRO A 198 -8.86 0.37 -24.49
N PRO A 199 -8.85 0.32 -23.15
CA PRO A 199 -8.50 -0.89 -22.42
C PRO A 199 -9.40 -2.07 -22.77
N ASP A 200 -8.79 -3.21 -23.09
CA ASP A 200 -9.49 -4.45 -23.37
C ASP A 200 -9.57 -5.30 -22.10
N ILE A 201 -10.78 -5.72 -21.75
CA ILE A 201 -11.03 -6.47 -20.50
C ILE A 201 -10.44 -7.87 -20.52
N ASN A 202 -10.29 -8.50 -21.70
CA ASN A 202 -9.67 -9.81 -21.81
C ASN A 202 -8.15 -9.70 -21.70
N GLU A 203 -7.54 -8.69 -22.32
CA GLU A 203 -6.12 -8.38 -22.10
C GLU A 203 -5.84 -8.07 -20.63
N GLY A 204 -6.72 -7.28 -19.98
CA GLY A 204 -6.66 -7.02 -18.55
C GLY A 204 -6.77 -8.29 -17.69
N ARG A 205 -7.64 -9.22 -18.07
CA ARG A 205 -7.78 -10.52 -17.39
C ARG A 205 -6.51 -11.36 -17.47
N GLU A 206 -5.92 -11.49 -18.65
CA GLU A 206 -4.70 -12.27 -18.82
C GLU A 206 -3.50 -11.61 -18.13
N ALA A 207 -3.37 -10.29 -18.23
CA ALA A 207 -2.35 -9.54 -17.49
C ALA A 207 -2.49 -9.73 -15.97
N LEU A 208 -3.72 -9.70 -15.45
CA LEU A 208 -3.99 -9.94 -14.03
C LEU A 208 -3.57 -11.36 -13.60
N LYS A 209 -3.82 -12.39 -14.43
CA LYS A 209 -3.34 -13.76 -14.15
C LYS A 209 -1.82 -13.81 -14.06
N ASP A 210 -1.13 -13.21 -15.03
CA ASP A 210 0.34 -13.19 -15.07
C ASP A 210 0.91 -12.48 -13.83
N TYR A 211 0.34 -11.34 -13.45
CA TYR A 211 0.73 -10.62 -12.23
C TYR A 211 0.49 -11.46 -10.98
N LEU A 212 -0.72 -12.03 -10.83
CA LEU A 212 -1.03 -12.85 -9.66
C LEU A 212 -0.07 -14.02 -9.55
N GLN A 213 0.20 -14.75 -10.64
CA GLN A 213 1.17 -15.85 -10.64
C GLN A 213 2.56 -15.45 -10.16
N TYR A 214 3.00 -14.23 -10.49
CA TYR A 214 4.29 -13.70 -10.02
C TYR A 214 4.28 -13.27 -8.55
N PHE A 215 3.14 -12.80 -8.05
CA PHE A 215 2.99 -12.28 -6.67
C PHE A 215 2.36 -13.27 -5.70
N LEU A 216 1.98 -14.47 -6.14
CA LEU A 216 1.49 -15.55 -5.30
C LEU A 216 2.53 -15.86 -4.21
N CYS A 217 2.04 -16.05 -2.98
CA CYS A 217 2.85 -16.53 -1.87
C CYS A 217 2.99 -18.05 -2.00
N ASP A 218 4.17 -18.53 -2.39
CA ASP A 218 4.46 -19.96 -2.45
C ASP A 218 4.62 -20.57 -1.04
N GLU A 219 4.69 -21.91 -0.98
CA GLU A 219 4.74 -22.64 0.30
C GLU A 219 6.00 -22.30 1.11
N ASN A 220 7.13 -22.07 0.44
CA ASN A 220 8.38 -21.69 1.12
C ASN A 220 8.27 -20.28 1.70
N PHE A 221 7.63 -19.36 0.97
CA PHE A 221 7.37 -18.00 1.41
C PHE A 221 6.46 -17.98 2.63
N VAL A 222 5.37 -18.74 2.59
CA VAL A 222 4.45 -18.86 3.70
C VAL A 222 5.17 -19.46 4.91
N GLY A 223 5.71 -20.66 4.78
CA GLY A 223 6.34 -21.41 5.88
C GLY A 223 7.59 -20.76 6.47
N GLY A 224 8.31 -19.94 5.69
CA GLY A 224 9.54 -19.30 6.12
C GLY A 224 9.40 -17.86 6.60
N ILE A 225 8.32 -17.15 6.24
CA ILE A 225 8.21 -15.70 6.44
C ILE A 225 6.90 -15.29 7.11
N VAL A 226 5.80 -16.00 6.88
CA VAL A 226 4.49 -15.63 7.45
C VAL A 226 4.15 -16.47 8.69
N ASP A 227 4.72 -17.67 8.76
CA ASP A 227 4.22 -18.82 9.51
C ASP A 227 4.99 -19.08 10.82
N GLU A 228 4.33 -18.75 11.94
CA GLU A 228 4.50 -19.47 13.21
C GLU A 228 3.13 -19.79 13.86
N ASP A 229 2.08 -19.05 13.49
CA ASP A 229 0.73 -19.13 14.10
C ASP A 229 -0.42 -18.98 13.09
N LEU A 230 -0.16 -19.02 11.79
CA LEU A 230 -1.16 -18.91 10.72
C LEU A 230 -1.11 -20.12 9.79
N GLU A 231 -2.20 -20.87 9.72
CA GLU A 231 -2.38 -21.84 8.66
C GLU A 231 -2.91 -21.11 7.42
N VAL A 232 -2.11 -21.06 6.35
CA VAL A 232 -2.44 -20.34 5.11
C VAL A 232 -2.76 -21.35 4.02
N ARG A 233 -3.81 -21.08 3.23
CA ARG A 233 -4.13 -21.88 2.03
C ARG A 233 -3.63 -21.23 0.76
N VAL A 234 -3.72 -19.91 0.70
CA VAL A 234 -3.30 -19.13 -0.47
C VAL A 234 -3.20 -17.67 -0.10
N GLY A 235 -2.47 -16.91 -0.90
CA GLY A 235 -2.52 -15.47 -0.89
C GLY A 235 -1.53 -14.89 -1.88
N PHE A 236 -1.50 -13.57 -1.95
CA PHE A 236 -0.60 -12.84 -2.83
C PHE A 236 -0.08 -11.59 -2.14
N ARG A 237 1.15 -11.21 -2.48
CA ARG A 237 1.80 -10.00 -1.99
C ARG A 237 1.11 -8.77 -2.59
N THR A 238 0.73 -7.83 -1.73
CA THR A 238 0.05 -6.57 -2.09
C THR A 238 0.98 -5.36 -2.05
N GLY A 239 2.21 -5.52 -1.57
CA GLY A 239 3.17 -4.43 -1.56
C GLY A 239 4.51 -4.78 -0.95
N THR A 240 5.49 -3.96 -1.30
CA THR A 240 6.84 -3.99 -0.74
C THR A 240 7.19 -2.58 -0.31
N GLY A 241 7.54 -2.42 0.96
CA GLY A 241 8.05 -1.19 1.53
C GLY A 241 9.57 -1.28 1.66
N CYS A 242 10.25 -0.25 1.17
CA CYS A 242 11.71 -0.23 1.12
C CYS A 242 12.29 0.85 2.04
N ARG A 243 13.38 0.50 2.70
CA ARG A 243 14.19 1.40 3.51
C ARG A 243 15.65 1.36 3.02
N CYS A 244 16.20 2.53 2.70
CA CYS A 244 17.57 2.66 2.15
C CYS A 244 17.84 1.72 0.95
N GLY A 245 16.87 1.58 0.04
CA GLY A 245 17.03 0.72 -1.15
C GLY A 245 16.84 -0.79 -0.91
N HIS A 246 16.61 -1.21 0.33
CA HIS A 246 16.35 -2.61 0.69
C HIS A 246 14.89 -2.83 1.07
N ASP A 247 14.36 -3.99 0.72
CA ASP A 247 13.03 -4.43 1.16
C ASP A 247 13.05 -4.55 2.69
N LYS A 248 12.09 -3.89 3.34
CA LYS A 248 11.97 -3.86 4.80
C LYS A 248 10.72 -4.56 5.27
N TRP A 249 9.60 -4.25 4.62
CA TRP A 249 8.31 -4.82 4.92
C TRP A 249 7.65 -5.31 3.64
N HIS A 250 6.88 -6.37 3.74
CA HIS A 250 5.91 -6.78 2.73
C HIS A 250 4.51 -6.72 3.33
N SER A 251 3.52 -6.53 2.46
CA SER A 251 2.12 -6.75 2.80
C SER A 251 1.57 -7.86 1.91
N ALA A 252 0.65 -8.65 2.41
CA ALA A 252 -0.07 -9.66 1.65
C ALA A 252 -1.53 -9.72 2.05
N TYR A 253 -2.34 -10.23 1.12
CA TYR A 253 -3.73 -10.58 1.36
C TYR A 253 -3.87 -12.10 1.29
N LEU A 254 -4.14 -12.71 2.44
CA LEU A 254 -4.01 -14.15 2.64
C LEU A 254 -5.35 -14.75 3.04
N TYR A 255 -5.68 -15.93 2.50
CA TYR A 255 -6.75 -16.76 3.01
C TYR A 255 -6.17 -17.78 4.00
N CYS A 256 -6.44 -17.56 5.29
CA CYS A 256 -5.79 -18.28 6.38
C CYS A 256 -6.73 -18.53 7.56
N ARG A 257 -6.26 -19.23 8.59
CA ARG A 257 -6.84 -19.30 9.94
C ARG A 257 -5.73 -19.26 10.99
N ARG A 258 -6.03 -18.91 12.24
CA ARG A 258 -5.01 -18.88 13.31
C ARG A 258 -4.84 -20.27 13.92
N PHE A 259 -3.59 -20.65 14.18
CA PHE A 259 -3.19 -21.94 14.77
C PHE A 259 -3.25 -21.96 16.31
N VAL A 260 -3.56 -20.83 16.95
CA VAL A 260 -3.51 -20.72 18.42
C VAL A 260 -4.69 -21.44 19.08
N GLU A 261 -4.46 -22.06 20.26
CA GLU A 261 -5.51 -22.40 21.24
C GLU A 261 -6.15 -21.10 21.79
N ASP A 262 -6.73 -20.28 20.92
CA ASP A 262 -7.41 -19.06 21.30
C ASP A 262 -8.83 -19.37 21.79
N SER A 263 -9.23 -18.63 22.82
CA SER A 263 -10.59 -18.58 23.37
C SER A 263 -11.60 -17.93 22.41
N ASP A 264 -11.17 -17.13 21.43
CA ASP A 264 -12.06 -16.59 20.39
C ASP A 264 -12.30 -17.64 19.28
N PRO A 265 -13.53 -18.17 19.14
CA PRO A 265 -13.83 -19.18 18.12
C PRO A 265 -13.69 -18.67 16.68
N SER A 266 -13.82 -17.35 16.43
CA SER A 266 -13.68 -16.77 15.09
C SER A 266 -12.25 -16.87 14.55
N HIS A 267 -11.25 -17.02 15.42
CA HIS A 267 -9.85 -17.18 15.03
C HIS A 267 -9.55 -18.55 14.42
N LYS A 268 -10.46 -19.53 14.58
CA LYS A 268 -10.35 -20.86 13.97
C LYS A 268 -10.99 -20.93 12.59
N ASP A 269 -11.73 -19.89 12.20
CA ASP A 269 -12.40 -19.82 10.91
C ASP A 269 -11.45 -19.33 9.81
N TRP A 270 -11.56 -19.99 8.66
CA TRP A 270 -10.89 -19.58 7.43
C TRP A 270 -11.44 -18.25 6.94
N ALA A 271 -10.55 -17.26 6.77
CA ALA A 271 -10.93 -15.93 6.32
C ALA A 271 -9.80 -15.26 5.56
N TRP A 272 -10.18 -14.31 4.72
CA TRP A 272 -9.23 -13.38 4.10
C TRP A 272 -8.73 -12.38 5.13
N ARG A 273 -7.41 -12.17 5.20
CA ARG A 273 -6.73 -11.29 6.16
C ARG A 273 -5.66 -10.47 5.49
N VAL A 274 -5.46 -9.25 5.99
CA VAL A 274 -4.30 -8.42 5.62
C VAL A 274 -3.17 -8.73 6.60
N VAL A 275 -1.99 -9.03 6.09
CA VAL A 275 -0.80 -9.28 6.90
C VAL A 275 0.34 -8.41 6.42
N VAL A 276 1.01 -7.73 7.34
CA VAL A 276 2.29 -7.06 7.09
C VAL A 276 3.36 -7.87 7.80
N PHE A 277 4.53 -8.01 7.19
CA PHE A 277 5.59 -8.84 7.75
C PHE A 277 6.94 -8.34 7.28
N HIS A 278 7.97 -8.65 8.05
CA HIS A 278 9.32 -8.20 7.78
C HIS A 278 9.90 -8.98 6.59
N ALA A 279 10.66 -8.30 5.72
CA ALA A 279 11.12 -8.86 4.45
C ALA A 279 12.28 -9.86 4.58
N ASP A 280 13.00 -9.87 5.70
CA ASP A 280 14.13 -10.79 5.95
C ASP A 280 13.72 -12.15 6.53
N GLY A 281 12.43 -12.39 6.76
CA GLY A 281 11.93 -13.64 7.33
C GLY A 281 11.86 -13.66 8.86
N GLU A 282 12.34 -12.64 9.58
CA GLU A 282 12.16 -12.53 11.03
C GLU A 282 10.70 -12.15 11.36
N ASN A 283 9.81 -13.15 11.38
CA ASN A 283 8.40 -12.98 11.70
C ASN A 283 7.91 -14.07 12.67
N PRO A 284 6.95 -13.74 13.55
CA PRO A 284 6.23 -12.46 13.62
C PRO A 284 6.99 -11.33 14.30
N THR A 285 7.07 -10.17 13.63
CA THR A 285 7.65 -8.94 14.21
C THR A 285 6.58 -7.90 14.52
N MET A 286 6.67 -7.29 15.71
CA MET A 286 5.77 -6.21 16.10
C MET A 286 6.04 -4.94 15.30
N LEU A 287 4.96 -4.29 14.84
CA LEU A 287 4.99 -3.02 14.14
C LEU A 287 3.89 -2.11 14.71
N ASN A 288 4.26 -0.89 15.09
CA ASN A 288 3.33 0.07 15.71
C ASN A 288 2.56 -0.54 16.91
N GLY A 289 3.27 -1.27 17.77
CA GLY A 289 2.71 -1.77 19.05
C GLY A 289 1.87 -3.05 18.96
N ARG A 290 1.71 -3.68 17.80
CA ARG A 290 1.03 -4.99 17.66
C ARG A 290 1.65 -5.84 16.56
N TYR A 291 1.27 -7.11 16.49
CA TYR A 291 1.47 -7.92 15.29
C TYR A 291 0.52 -7.42 14.20
N PRO A 292 1.03 -7.01 13.02
CA PRO A 292 0.22 -6.37 12.00
C PRO A 292 -0.49 -7.42 11.12
N ARG A 293 -1.43 -8.13 11.77
CA ARG A 293 -2.38 -9.08 11.20
C ARG A 293 -3.77 -8.58 11.47
N PHE A 294 -4.60 -8.51 10.44
CA PHE A 294 -5.91 -7.88 10.51
C PHE A 294 -6.96 -8.81 9.93
N ASP A 295 -8.04 -9.01 10.67
CA ASP A 295 -9.14 -9.88 10.26
C ASP A 295 -10.04 -9.21 9.20
N SER A 296 -9.82 -7.91 8.95
CA SER A 296 -10.56 -7.14 7.95
C SER A 296 -9.73 -5.96 7.41
N ILE A 297 -10.02 -5.55 6.17
CA ILE A 297 -9.44 -4.35 5.55
C ILE A 297 -9.75 -3.08 6.37
N PRO A 298 -10.98 -2.83 6.88
CA PRO A 298 -11.25 -1.66 7.72
C PRO A 298 -10.41 -1.61 9.00
N GLU A 299 -10.15 -2.75 9.65
CA GLU A 299 -9.26 -2.82 10.82
C GLU A 299 -7.82 -2.44 10.44
N PHE A 300 -7.33 -2.99 9.32
CA PHE A 300 -6.02 -2.62 8.77
C PHE A 300 -5.91 -1.13 8.49
N LEU A 301 -6.92 -0.52 7.86
CA LEU A 301 -6.93 0.92 7.55
C LEU A 301 -6.85 1.79 8.81
N GLU A 302 -7.59 1.46 9.86
CA GLU A 302 -7.54 2.22 11.12
C GLU A 302 -6.14 2.18 11.74
N TRP A 303 -5.51 1.00 11.78
CA TRP A 303 -4.14 0.84 12.26
C TRP A 303 -3.12 1.54 11.35
N TYR A 304 -3.26 1.42 10.04
CA TYR A 304 -2.29 1.98 9.09
C TYR A 304 -2.24 3.51 9.17
N SER A 305 -3.39 4.15 9.37
CA SER A 305 -3.52 5.60 9.57
C SER A 305 -3.24 6.07 11.00
N SER A 306 -3.11 5.19 11.99
CA SER A 306 -2.76 5.55 13.38
C SER A 306 -1.26 5.66 13.63
N TRP A 307 -0.43 5.58 12.59
CA TRP A 307 1.03 5.48 12.72
C TRP A 307 1.66 6.57 13.61
N LEU A 308 1.13 7.79 13.61
CA LEU A 308 1.68 8.91 14.37
C LEU A 308 1.53 8.68 15.89
N GLU A 309 0.48 7.95 16.30
CA GLU A 309 0.22 7.58 17.70
C GLU A 309 1.29 6.61 18.25
N HIS A 310 1.99 5.92 17.36
CA HIS A 310 3.03 4.93 17.67
C HIS A 310 4.44 5.40 17.29
N ALA A 311 4.58 6.66 16.85
CA ALA A 311 5.84 7.19 16.36
C ALA A 311 6.84 7.45 17.50
N ASP A 312 8.01 6.81 17.42
CA ASP A 312 9.19 7.20 18.20
C ASP A 312 9.96 8.28 17.43
N LEU A 313 9.79 9.55 17.83
CA LEU A 313 10.42 10.68 17.17
C LEU A 313 11.96 10.63 17.21
N ASP A 314 12.55 10.07 18.27
CA ASP A 314 14.00 9.96 18.37
C ASP A 314 14.53 8.88 17.43
N GLN A 315 13.80 7.78 17.29
CA GLN A 315 14.13 6.76 16.29
C GLN A 315 13.96 7.30 14.87
N ILE A 316 12.88 8.04 14.58
CA ILE A 316 12.65 8.64 13.26
C ILE A 316 13.78 9.61 12.88
N ARG A 317 14.24 10.46 13.81
CA ARG A 317 15.36 11.37 13.56
C ARG A 317 16.64 10.61 13.18
N LYS A 318 16.91 9.47 13.83
CA LYS A 318 18.05 8.61 13.46
C LYS A 318 17.85 8.00 12.07
N ASP A 319 16.65 7.50 11.80
CA ASP A 319 16.33 6.79 10.55
C ASP A 319 16.39 7.72 9.33
N VAL A 320 15.94 8.95 9.50
CA VAL A 320 15.96 10.00 8.48
C VAL A 320 17.38 10.50 8.18
N MET A 321 18.26 10.50 9.18
CA MET A 321 19.64 10.95 9.03
C MET A 321 20.60 9.87 8.52
N LYS A 322 20.17 8.60 8.45
CA LYS A 322 20.99 7.55 7.82
C LYS A 322 21.14 7.81 6.31
N PRO A 323 22.37 7.73 5.76
CA PRO A 323 22.59 7.77 4.33
C PRO A 323 21.77 6.70 3.60
N GLU A 324 21.27 7.02 2.40
CA GLU A 324 20.57 6.05 1.55
C GLU A 324 21.52 4.98 0.99
N TYR A 325 22.83 5.21 1.08
CA TYR A 325 23.90 4.33 0.59
C TYR A 325 25.06 4.33 1.58
N ASP A 326 24.87 3.79 2.78
CA ASP A 326 26.01 3.15 3.45
C ASP A 326 26.15 1.79 2.79
N SER A 327 26.84 1.79 1.64
CA SER A 327 27.45 0.59 1.10
C SER A 327 28.48 0.12 2.13
N ASP A 328 28.28 -1.10 2.62
CA ASP A 328 29.18 -1.83 3.50
C ASP A 328 29.37 -1.17 4.88
N GLU A 329 28.68 -1.69 5.90
CA GLU A 329 29.31 -1.88 7.21
C GLU A 329 28.57 -2.99 8.00
N ASP A 330 29.25 -4.15 8.00
CA ASP A 330 29.32 -5.18 9.04
C ASP A 330 28.17 -6.19 9.24
N TRP A 331 28.29 -7.29 8.46
CA TRP A 331 28.10 -8.72 8.78
C TRP A 331 26.99 -9.16 9.75
#